data_AF-A0A4V1S4T6-F1
#
_entry.id   AF-A0A4V1S4T6-F1
#
_cell.length_a   1.000
_cell.length_b   1.000
_cell.length_c   1.000
_cell.angle_alpha   90.00
_cell.angle_beta   90.00
_cell.angle_gamma   90.00
#
_symmetry.space_group_name_H-M   'P 1'
#
loop_
_entity.id
_entity.type
_entity.pdbx_description
1 polymer ?
#
loop_
_entity_poly.entity_id
_entity_poly.type
_entity_poly.pdbx_seq_one_letter_code
_entity_poly.pdbx_strand_id
1 'polypeptide(L)'
;MSTKHAMIVLGAALMLGACAEKSPVEAQRDVAEARQEANEDVAKAQAKAAEDSSEARAKLDAARAEAAAHVAEANADAGKDLGEVQREANKDVAEVRSDAMHEDAKARYDLAVRQAEAEHKIEVEKCEAMPSGQQDACKDTADSRLDMAKTRAKQELDNVEAATGH
;
A
#
# COMPACT_ATOMS: atom_id res chain seq x y z
N MET A 1 -35.62 -8.24 -20.76
CA MET A 1 -36.54 -7.38 -21.55
C MET A 1 -36.07 -7.41 -22.99
N SER A 2 -36.85 -7.59 -24.05
CA SER A 2 -38.22 -8.03 -24.27
C SER A 2 -38.32 -8.19 -25.79
N THR A 3 -38.77 -9.36 -26.26
CA THR A 3 -39.66 -9.55 -27.43
C THR A 3 -39.56 -8.55 -28.60
N LYS A 4 -38.88 -8.93 -29.70
CA LYS A 4 -39.17 -8.41 -31.06
C LYS A 4 -38.90 -9.46 -32.14
N HIS A 5 -39.70 -10.53 -32.17
CA HIS A 5 -39.89 -11.35 -33.37
C HIS A 5 -41.37 -11.72 -33.46
N ALA A 6 -42.16 -10.80 -34.03
CA ALA A 6 -43.53 -11.05 -34.46
C ALA A 6 -43.82 -10.12 -35.63
N MET A 7 -43.44 -10.55 -36.84
CA MET A 7 -44.13 -10.16 -38.07
C MET A 7 -43.92 -11.27 -39.10
N ILE A 8 -44.85 -12.22 -39.04
CA ILE A 8 -45.27 -13.07 -40.13
C ILE A 8 -45.91 -12.14 -41.17
N VAL A 9 -45.34 -12.03 -42.37
CA VAL A 9 -46.07 -11.49 -43.54
C VAL A 9 -46.28 -12.62 -44.53
N LEU A 10 -47.52 -13.08 -44.49
CA LEU A 10 -48.27 -13.89 -45.42
C LEU A 10 -48.31 -13.23 -46.81
N GLY A 11 -48.09 -13.98 -47.90
CA GLY A 11 -48.35 -13.43 -49.23
C GLY A 11 -47.74 -14.15 -50.43
N ALA A 12 -47.98 -15.47 -50.57
CA ALA A 12 -47.77 -16.15 -51.84
C ALA A 12 -49.01 -15.96 -52.75
N ALA A 13 -49.05 -14.86 -53.49
CA ALA A 13 -49.99 -14.69 -54.61
C ALA A 13 -49.30 -15.12 -55.90
N LEU A 14 -49.66 -16.33 -56.36
CA LEU A 14 -49.39 -16.85 -57.70
C LEU A 14 -50.03 -15.93 -58.75
N MET A 15 -49.23 -15.11 -59.43
CA MET A 15 -49.59 -14.52 -60.72
C MET A 15 -48.80 -15.24 -61.82
N LEU A 16 -49.33 -16.41 -62.22
CA LEU A 16 -48.97 -17.12 -63.44
C LEU A 16 -49.54 -16.36 -64.64
N GLY A 17 -48.76 -15.47 -65.24
CA GLY A 17 -49.26 -14.76 -66.42
C GLY A 17 -48.34 -13.70 -67.03
N ALA A 18 -47.02 -13.90 -67.10
CA ALA A 18 -46.14 -13.22 -68.06
C ALA A 18 -44.66 -13.67 -67.91
N CYS A 19 -44.34 -14.94 -68.17
CA CYS A 19 -42.97 -15.36 -68.49
C CYS A 19 -43.03 -16.49 -69.53
N ALA A 20 -43.20 -16.14 -70.80
CA ALA A 20 -43.07 -17.08 -71.91
C ALA A 20 -41.97 -16.59 -72.87
N GLU A 21 -40.72 -16.74 -72.43
CA GLU A 21 -39.53 -16.83 -73.32
C GLU A 21 -38.56 -17.97 -72.92
N LYS A 22 -38.82 -18.72 -71.83
CA LYS A 22 -38.03 -19.88 -71.36
C LYS A 22 -38.95 -21.05 -71.00
N SER A 23 -38.49 -22.29 -71.13
CA SER A 23 -39.31 -23.46 -70.78
C SER A 23 -39.58 -23.54 -69.26
N PRO A 24 -40.71 -24.10 -68.80
CA PRO A 24 -41.03 -24.19 -67.37
C PRO A 24 -40.01 -25.02 -66.55
N VAL A 25 -39.22 -25.87 -67.20
CA VAL A 25 -38.13 -26.64 -66.58
C VAL A 25 -36.90 -25.76 -66.33
N GLU A 26 -36.57 -24.86 -67.25
CA GLU A 26 -35.45 -23.91 -67.09
C GLU A 26 -35.75 -22.89 -66.01
N ALA A 27 -36.98 -22.38 -65.93
CA ALA A 27 -37.38 -21.45 -64.86
C ALA A 27 -37.27 -22.09 -63.46
N GLN A 28 -37.62 -23.37 -63.31
CA GLN A 28 -37.45 -24.09 -62.04
C GLN A 28 -35.98 -24.31 -61.69
N ARG A 29 -35.15 -24.59 -62.69
CA ARG A 29 -33.70 -24.73 -62.50
C ARG A 29 -33.06 -23.41 -62.05
N ASP A 30 -33.39 -22.31 -62.71
CA ASP A 30 -32.87 -20.97 -62.37
C ASP A 30 -33.26 -20.57 -60.93
N VAL A 31 -34.47 -20.91 -60.48
CA VAL A 31 -34.91 -20.67 -59.09
C VAL A 31 -34.18 -21.59 -58.10
N ALA A 32 -33.91 -22.85 -58.46
CA ALA A 32 -33.17 -23.76 -57.60
C ALA A 32 -31.71 -23.31 -57.43
N GLU A 33 -31.07 -22.86 -58.51
CA GLU A 33 -29.72 -22.29 -58.52
C GLU A 33 -29.67 -21.01 -57.69
N ALA A 34 -30.60 -20.07 -57.89
CA ALA A 34 -30.68 -18.85 -57.09
C ALA A 34 -30.90 -19.12 -55.60
N ARG A 35 -31.69 -20.14 -55.23
CA ARG A 35 -31.86 -20.57 -53.83
C ARG A 35 -30.58 -21.17 -53.27
N GLN A 36 -29.85 -21.93 -54.07
CA GLN A 36 -28.59 -22.53 -53.66
C GLN A 36 -27.52 -21.45 -53.40
N GLU A 37 -27.36 -20.51 -54.32
CA GLU A 37 -26.44 -19.37 -54.17
C GLU A 37 -26.80 -18.52 -52.94
N ALA A 38 -28.08 -18.20 -52.76
CA ALA A 38 -28.53 -17.46 -51.58
C ALA A 38 -28.25 -18.20 -50.26
N ASN A 39 -28.41 -19.53 -50.24
CA ASN A 39 -28.07 -20.33 -49.06
C ASN A 39 -26.56 -20.36 -48.79
N GLU A 40 -25.74 -20.40 -49.84
CA GLU A 40 -24.28 -20.34 -49.73
C GLU A 40 -23.82 -18.98 -49.18
N ASP A 41 -24.39 -17.88 -49.66
CA ASP A 41 -24.08 -16.54 -49.16
C ASP A 41 -24.47 -16.35 -47.70
N VAL A 42 -25.64 -16.88 -47.29
CA VAL A 42 -26.06 -16.88 -45.88
C VAL A 42 -25.09 -17.70 -45.03
N ALA A 43 -24.66 -18.88 -45.50
CA ALA A 43 -23.69 -19.70 -44.79
C ALA A 43 -22.33 -19.00 -44.64
N LYS A 44 -21.82 -18.35 -45.70
CA LYS A 44 -20.59 -17.54 -45.66
C LYS A 44 -20.73 -16.35 -44.72
N ALA A 45 -21.85 -15.65 -44.74
CA ALA A 45 -22.12 -14.53 -43.84
C ALA A 45 -22.17 -14.97 -42.37
N GLN A 46 -22.81 -16.11 -42.07
CA GLN A 46 -22.84 -16.70 -40.73
C GLN A 46 -21.45 -17.13 -40.26
N ALA A 47 -20.66 -17.77 -41.14
CA ALA A 47 -19.29 -18.17 -40.83
C ALA A 47 -18.40 -16.97 -40.52
N LYS A 48 -18.46 -15.91 -41.35
CA LYS A 48 -17.73 -14.67 -41.13
C LYS A 48 -18.15 -13.97 -39.83
N ALA A 49 -19.45 -13.88 -39.57
CA ALA A 49 -19.95 -13.29 -38.33
C ALA A 49 -19.48 -14.08 -37.09
N ALA A 50 -19.40 -15.42 -37.19
CA ALA A 50 -18.86 -16.26 -36.13
C ALA A 50 -17.36 -16.01 -35.92
N GLU A 51 -16.57 -15.91 -37.00
CA GLU A 51 -15.15 -15.59 -36.97
C GLU A 51 -14.89 -14.20 -36.36
N ASP A 52 -15.57 -13.16 -36.85
CA ASP A 52 -15.48 -11.80 -36.33
C ASP A 52 -15.82 -11.76 -34.83
N SER A 53 -16.84 -12.51 -34.40
CA SER A 53 -17.22 -12.60 -32.99
C SER A 53 -16.16 -13.31 -32.13
N SER A 54 -15.50 -14.33 -32.68
CA SER A 54 -14.43 -15.06 -32.01
C SER A 54 -13.18 -14.19 -31.87
N GLU A 55 -12.81 -13.47 -32.92
CA GLU A 55 -11.68 -12.52 -32.90
C GLU A 55 -11.93 -11.38 -31.91
N ALA A 56 -13.14 -10.82 -31.90
CA ALA A 56 -13.52 -9.78 -30.94
C ALA A 56 -13.43 -10.27 -29.49
N ARG A 57 -13.88 -11.51 -29.22
CA ARG A 57 -13.73 -12.13 -27.88
C ARG A 57 -12.27 -12.33 -27.51
N ALA A 58 -11.47 -12.86 -28.42
CA ALA A 58 -10.04 -13.07 -28.19
C ALA A 58 -9.31 -11.75 -27.88
N LYS A 59 -9.60 -10.68 -28.63
CA LYS A 59 -9.06 -9.33 -28.36
C LYS A 59 -9.48 -8.78 -27.00
N LEU A 60 -10.74 -8.98 -26.61
CA LEU A 60 -11.23 -8.56 -25.29
C LEU A 60 -10.56 -9.34 -24.16
N ASP A 61 -10.39 -10.65 -24.32
CA ASP A 61 -9.75 -11.48 -23.30
C ASP A 61 -8.25 -11.17 -23.17
N ALA A 62 -7.56 -10.89 -24.29
CA ALA A 62 -6.19 -10.38 -24.28
C ALA A 62 -6.09 -9.02 -23.55
N ALA A 63 -6.94 -8.05 -23.89
CA ALA A 63 -6.97 -6.75 -23.23
C ALA A 63 -7.28 -6.85 -21.72
N ARG A 64 -8.15 -7.79 -21.32
CA ARG A 64 -8.43 -8.07 -19.90
C ARG A 64 -7.22 -8.66 -19.18
N ALA A 65 -6.50 -9.58 -19.83
CA ALA A 65 -5.31 -10.18 -19.25
C ALA A 65 -4.19 -9.14 -19.07
N GLU A 66 -3.97 -8.28 -20.05
CA GLU A 66 -3.02 -7.15 -19.97
C GLU A 66 -3.39 -6.19 -18.84
N ALA A 67 -4.65 -5.78 -18.76
CA ALA A 67 -5.12 -4.90 -17.69
C ALA A 67 -4.94 -5.53 -16.29
N ALA A 68 -5.22 -6.84 -16.16
CA ALA A 68 -5.00 -7.56 -14.91
C ALA A 68 -3.51 -7.62 -14.52
N ALA A 69 -2.62 -7.80 -15.50
CA ALA A 69 -1.17 -7.80 -15.28
C ALA A 69 -0.68 -6.42 -14.80
N HIS A 70 -1.12 -5.33 -15.44
CA HIS A 70 -0.78 -3.97 -15.03
C HIS A 70 -1.26 -3.65 -13.60
N VAL A 71 -2.48 -4.07 -13.24
CA VAL A 71 -2.99 -3.88 -11.88
C VAL A 71 -2.19 -4.71 -10.87
N ALA A 72 -1.79 -5.93 -11.21
CA ALA A 72 -0.96 -6.76 -10.32
C ALA A 72 0.42 -6.15 -10.09
N GLU A 73 1.06 -5.61 -11.14
CA GLU A 73 2.34 -4.90 -11.06
C GLU A 73 2.24 -3.64 -10.20
N ALA A 74 1.25 -2.79 -10.46
CA ALA A 74 1.02 -1.57 -9.68
C ALA A 74 0.78 -1.87 -8.19
N ASN A 75 0.03 -2.93 -7.87
CA ASN A 75 -0.17 -3.36 -6.48
C ASN A 75 1.11 -3.92 -5.85
N ALA A 76 1.94 -4.63 -6.61
CA ALA A 76 3.21 -5.16 -6.11
C ALA A 76 4.19 -4.03 -5.77
N ASP A 77 4.29 -3.00 -6.62
CA ASP A 77 5.16 -1.86 -6.38
C ASP A 77 4.64 -0.97 -5.25
N ALA A 78 3.34 -0.68 -5.21
CA ALA A 78 2.73 0.00 -4.06
C ALA A 78 2.97 -0.78 -2.76
N GLY A 79 2.93 -2.11 -2.79
CA GLY A 79 3.25 -2.96 -1.65
C GLY A 79 4.71 -2.85 -1.18
N LYS A 80 5.67 -2.73 -2.11
CA LYS A 80 7.08 -2.49 -1.78
C LYS A 80 7.29 -1.12 -1.14
N ASP A 81 6.72 -0.08 -1.74
CA ASP A 81 6.83 1.31 -1.27
C ASP A 81 6.24 1.45 0.14
N LEU A 82 5.04 0.91 0.37
CA LEU A 82 4.43 0.87 1.70
C LEU A 82 5.29 0.11 2.70
N GLY A 83 5.89 -1.00 2.29
CA GLY A 83 6.79 -1.77 3.13
C GLY A 83 8.06 -1.00 3.50
N GLU A 84 8.62 -0.22 2.58
CA GLU A 84 9.77 0.65 2.82
C GLU A 84 9.43 1.80 3.77
N VAL A 85 8.36 2.53 3.47
CA VAL A 85 7.87 3.63 4.32
C VAL A 85 7.58 3.14 5.73
N GLN A 86 6.96 1.97 5.90
CA GLN A 86 6.69 1.41 7.22
C GLN A 86 7.98 1.06 7.98
N ARG A 87 9.02 0.54 7.30
CA ARG A 87 10.30 0.22 7.93
C ARG A 87 11.03 1.48 8.38
N GLU A 88 11.11 2.49 7.52
CA GLU A 88 11.74 3.77 7.86
C GLU A 88 10.97 4.47 8.98
N ALA A 89 9.64 4.55 8.91
CA ALA A 89 8.83 5.14 9.97
C ALA A 89 9.02 4.42 11.32
N ASN A 90 9.13 3.09 11.33
CA ASN A 90 9.40 2.34 12.55
C ASN A 90 10.80 2.62 13.12
N LYS A 91 11.80 2.82 12.24
CA LYS A 91 13.15 3.19 12.63
C LYS A 91 13.18 4.60 13.21
N ASP A 92 12.56 5.57 12.54
CA ASP A 92 12.47 6.96 13.01
C ASP A 92 11.79 7.05 14.39
N VAL A 93 10.69 6.31 14.58
CA VAL A 93 10.01 6.25 15.89
C VAL A 93 10.89 5.63 16.96
N ALA A 94 11.68 4.61 16.63
CA ALA A 94 12.61 4.00 17.57
C ALA A 94 13.75 4.96 17.93
N GLU A 95 14.30 5.69 16.96
CA GLU A 95 15.33 6.71 17.14
C GLU A 95 14.84 7.85 18.03
N VAL A 96 13.71 8.49 17.67
CA VAL A 96 13.11 9.57 18.48
C VAL A 96 12.82 9.12 19.92
N ARG A 97 12.39 7.88 20.11
CA ARG A 97 12.17 7.33 21.45
C ARG A 97 13.47 7.17 22.23
N SER A 98 14.54 6.73 21.55
CA SER A 98 15.87 6.57 22.12
C SER A 98 16.42 7.93 22.59
N ASP A 99 16.35 8.92 21.70
CA ASP A 99 16.82 10.29 21.96
C ASP A 99 16.03 10.94 23.10
N ALA A 100 14.71 10.77 23.12
CA ALA A 100 13.87 11.29 24.19
C ALA A 100 14.20 10.68 25.55
N MET A 101 14.55 9.38 25.60
CA MET A 101 15.00 8.73 26.83
C MET A 101 16.37 9.26 27.28
N HIS A 102 17.30 9.47 26.34
CA HIS A 102 18.61 10.03 26.61
C HIS A 102 18.52 11.46 27.17
N GLU A 103 17.76 12.34 26.50
CA GLU A 103 17.60 13.73 26.93
C GLU A 103 16.88 13.84 28.29
N ASP A 104 15.89 12.99 28.57
CA ASP A 104 15.26 12.90 29.90
C ASP A 104 16.27 12.46 30.98
N ALA A 105 17.09 11.44 30.70
CA ALA A 105 18.11 10.98 31.62
C ALA A 105 19.16 12.06 31.91
N LYS A 106 19.58 12.79 30.88
CA LYS A 106 20.51 13.92 31.01
C LYS A 106 19.90 15.06 31.84
N ALA A 107 18.64 15.40 31.62
CA ALA A 107 17.94 16.40 32.44
C ALA A 107 17.86 15.98 33.91
N ARG A 108 17.61 14.69 34.19
CA ARG A 108 17.61 14.14 35.56
C ARG A 108 18.99 14.17 36.20
N TYR A 109 20.03 13.80 35.45
CA TYR A 109 21.42 13.90 35.89
C TYR A 109 21.76 15.34 36.29
N ASP A 110 21.49 16.30 35.41
CA ASP A 110 21.76 17.72 35.65
C ASP A 110 21.03 18.25 36.89
N LEU A 111 19.77 17.86 37.07
CA LEU A 111 18.99 18.23 38.24
C LEU A 111 19.56 17.62 39.52
N ALA A 112 19.89 16.32 39.50
CA ALA A 112 20.44 15.61 40.66
C ALA A 112 21.80 16.18 41.08
N VAL A 113 22.68 16.47 40.12
CA VAL A 113 23.98 17.10 40.39
C VAL A 113 23.81 18.48 41.01
N ARG A 114 22.95 19.34 40.44
CA ARG A 114 22.69 20.68 40.98
C ARG A 114 22.09 20.62 42.39
N GLN A 115 21.19 19.68 42.63
CA GLN A 115 20.61 19.47 43.96
C GLN A 115 21.69 19.03 44.96
N ALA A 116 22.53 18.07 44.60
CA ALA A 116 23.62 17.61 45.46
C ALA A 116 24.61 18.74 45.77
N GLU A 117 24.93 19.59 44.80
CA GLU A 117 25.80 20.77 45.00
C GLU A 117 25.15 21.81 45.92
N ALA A 118 23.84 22.02 45.82
CA ALA A 118 23.12 22.91 46.72
C ALA A 118 23.10 22.37 48.16
N GLU A 119 22.84 21.07 48.33
CA GLU A 119 22.87 20.39 49.64
C GLU A 119 24.28 20.42 50.24
N HIS A 120 25.30 20.15 49.43
CA HIS A 120 26.70 20.25 49.83
C HIS A 120 27.05 21.64 50.35
N LYS A 121 26.68 22.69 49.61
CA LYS A 121 26.91 24.07 50.04
C LYS A 121 26.27 24.36 51.40
N ILE A 122 25.02 23.94 51.60
CA ILE A 122 24.30 24.10 52.88
C ILE A 122 25.03 23.35 54.00
N GLU A 123 25.50 22.12 53.75
CA GLU A 123 26.23 21.34 54.75
C GLU A 123 27.59 21.96 55.08
N VAL A 124 28.32 22.48 54.09
CA VAL A 124 29.58 23.21 54.33
C VAL A 124 29.35 24.44 55.19
N GLU A 125 28.32 25.25 54.92
CA GLU A 125 27.96 26.40 55.75
C GLU A 125 27.62 25.99 57.20
N LYS A 126 26.96 24.84 57.40
CA LYS A 126 26.73 24.27 58.74
C LYS A 126 28.03 23.82 59.41
N CYS A 127 28.93 23.17 58.68
CA CYS A 127 30.23 22.75 59.20
C CYS A 127 31.06 23.96 59.67
N GLU A 128 31.02 25.07 58.94
CA GLU A 128 31.75 26.31 59.30
C GLU A 128 31.22 26.99 60.56
N ALA A 129 29.95 26.77 60.90
CA ALA A 129 29.37 27.23 62.16
C ALA A 129 29.80 26.39 63.38
N MET A 130 30.50 25.26 63.19
CA MET A 130 30.97 24.38 64.27
C MET A 130 32.32 24.84 64.88
N PRO A 131 32.68 24.39 66.10
CA PRO A 131 34.01 24.62 66.65
C PRO A 131 35.12 24.09 65.73
N SER A 132 36.25 24.81 65.64
CA SER A 132 37.34 24.53 64.69
C SER A 132 37.81 23.07 64.65
N GLY A 133 37.87 22.39 65.81
CA GLY A 133 38.29 20.99 65.89
C GLY A 133 37.33 19.97 65.26
N GLN A 134 36.15 20.38 64.79
CA GLN A 134 35.15 19.50 64.17
C GLN A 134 34.88 19.85 62.69
N GLN A 135 35.40 20.97 62.19
CA GLN A 135 35.07 21.47 60.85
C GLN A 135 35.60 20.56 59.74
N ASP A 136 36.85 20.10 59.84
CA ASP A 136 37.50 19.32 58.79
C ASP A 136 36.77 17.99 58.55
N ALA A 137 36.54 17.21 59.61
CA ALA A 137 35.81 15.94 59.50
C ALA A 137 34.37 16.12 58.98
N CYS A 138 33.73 17.25 59.29
CA CYS A 138 32.40 17.59 58.78
C CYS A 138 32.45 17.90 57.28
N LYS A 139 33.41 18.72 56.83
CA LYS A 139 33.62 19.06 55.42
C LYS A 139 33.98 17.84 54.59
N ASP A 140 34.89 16.98 55.08
CA ASP A 140 35.23 15.71 54.42
C ASP A 140 34.00 14.81 54.22
N THR A 141 33.11 14.78 55.22
CA THR A 141 31.85 14.03 55.12
C THR A 141 30.90 14.64 54.09
N ALA A 142 30.81 15.98 54.02
CA ALA A 142 30.00 16.68 53.04
C ALA A 142 30.51 16.42 51.62
N ASP A 143 31.83 16.55 51.40
CA ASP A 143 32.49 16.28 50.12
C ASP A 143 32.24 14.84 49.66
N SER A 144 32.43 13.86 50.56
CA SER A 144 32.17 12.45 50.25
C SER A 144 30.71 12.20 49.84
N ARG A 145 29.74 12.88 50.46
CA ARG A 145 28.32 12.78 50.07
C ARG A 145 28.05 13.37 48.70
N LEU A 146 28.66 14.53 48.38
CA LEU A 146 28.55 15.16 47.07
C LEU A 146 29.09 14.23 45.98
N ASP A 147 30.28 13.66 46.20
CA ASP A 147 30.91 12.75 45.24
C ASP A 147 30.06 11.50 45.01
N MET A 148 29.58 10.86 46.08
CA MET A 148 28.67 9.72 45.99
C MET A 148 27.39 10.04 45.21
N ALA A 149 26.80 11.22 45.43
CA ALA A 149 25.61 11.65 44.71
C ALA A 149 25.88 11.88 43.21
N LYS A 150 27.00 12.53 42.87
CA LYS A 150 27.44 12.74 41.48
C LYS A 150 27.73 11.42 40.77
N THR A 151 28.43 10.49 41.43
CA THR A 151 28.72 9.16 40.87
C THR A 151 27.44 8.38 40.61
N ARG A 152 26.48 8.39 41.54
CA ARG A 152 25.20 7.71 41.35
C ARG A 152 24.42 8.30 40.18
N ALA A 153 24.29 9.62 40.12
CA ALA A 153 23.61 10.30 39.02
C ALA A 153 24.26 9.96 37.67
N LYS A 154 25.60 9.92 37.63
CA LYS A 154 26.32 9.52 36.42
C LYS A 154 26.08 8.06 36.04
N GLN A 155 26.09 7.13 36.99
CA GLN A 155 25.75 5.73 36.71
C GLN A 155 24.34 5.58 36.13
N GLU A 156 23.37 6.35 36.63
CA GLU A 156 22.00 6.33 36.09
C GLU A 156 21.95 6.82 34.63
N LEU A 157 22.70 7.88 34.29
CA LEU A 157 22.84 8.36 32.91
C LEU A 157 23.55 7.33 32.01
N ASP A 158 24.71 6.82 32.44
CA ASP A 158 25.52 5.86 31.68
C ASP A 158 24.72 4.56 31.39
N ASN A 159 23.85 4.14 32.32
CA ASN A 159 22.96 2.99 32.11
C ASN A 159 21.91 3.24 31.03
N VAL A 160 21.40 4.47 30.93
CA VAL A 160 20.45 4.85 29.87
C VAL A 160 21.18 4.94 28.54
N GLU A 161 22.34 5.58 28.49
CA GLU A 161 23.20 5.66 27.29
C GLU A 161 23.51 4.26 26.72
N ALA A 162 23.90 3.33 27.58
CA ALA A 162 24.12 1.93 27.18
C ALA A 162 22.86 1.23 26.66
N ALA A 163 21.67 1.62 27.14
CA ALA A 163 20.39 1.06 26.71
C ALA A 163 19.83 1.72 25.43
N THR A 164 20.16 2.99 25.19
CA THR A 164 19.70 3.80 24.04
C THR A 164 20.73 3.88 22.91
N GLY A 165 21.94 3.35 23.11
CA GLY A 165 23.01 3.35 22.10
C GLY A 165 23.64 4.73 21.85
N HIS A 166 23.60 5.60 22.86
CA HIS A 166 24.27 6.91 22.88
C HIS A 166 25.65 6.79 23.52
#